data_AF-A0A931Z363-F1
#
_entry.id   AF-A0A931Z363-F1
#
_cell.length_a   1.000
_cell.length_b   1.000
_cell.length_c   1.000
_cell.angle_alpha   90.00
_cell.angle_beta   90.00
_cell.angle_gamma   90.00
#
_symmetry.space_group_name_H-M   'P 1'
#
loop_
_entity.id
_entity.type
_entity.pdbx_description
1 polymer ?
#
loop_
_entity_poly.entity_id
_entity_poly.type
_entity_poly.pdbx_seq_one_letter_code
_entity_poly.pdbx_strand_id
1 'polypeptide(L)'
;MKSFPLPPDPVTDEQASFWAARLDGSVLSAADRTALDAWLAADPAHRAALSAYCQFSADLEQQLPLLEGIKDGPAGNPTALTTAQPRPWLRWPLMAGAALSAAAAVAL
;
A
#
# COMPACT_ATOMS: atom_id res chain seq x y z
N MET A 1 20.74 4.81 -10.70
CA MET A 1 20.40 4.09 -9.46
C MET A 1 19.30 4.90 -8.80
N LYS A 2 18.05 4.40 -8.80
CA LYS A 2 16.96 5.06 -8.06
C LYS A 2 17.20 4.75 -6.58
N SER A 3 17.59 5.75 -5.80
CA SER A 3 17.63 5.64 -4.36
C SER A 3 16.20 5.34 -3.90
N PHE A 4 15.95 4.15 -3.37
CA PHE A 4 14.72 3.91 -2.64
C PHE A 4 14.83 4.75 -1.37
N PRO A 5 13.99 5.79 -1.18
CA PRO A 5 14.01 6.55 0.05
C PRO A 5 13.80 5.57 1.20
N LEU A 6 14.58 5.74 2.28
CA LEU A 6 14.37 4.99 3.52
C LEU A 6 12.89 5.14 3.87
N PRO A 7 12.16 4.04 4.13
CA PRO A 7 10.76 4.14 4.47
C PRO A 7 10.60 5.11 5.62
N PRO A 8 9.61 6.03 5.57
CA PRO A 8 9.35 6.94 6.67
C PRO A 8 9.14 6.14 7.97
N ASP A 9 9.28 6.81 9.10
CA ASP A 9 8.86 6.24 10.38
C ASP A 9 7.45 5.63 10.22
N PRO A 10 7.18 4.43 10.75
CA PRO A 10 5.91 3.75 10.54
C PRO A 10 4.69 4.60 10.90
N VAL A 11 4.81 5.51 11.88
CA VAL A 11 3.74 6.45 12.24
C VAL A 11 3.51 7.48 11.14
N THR A 12 4.59 8.02 10.58
CA THR A 12 4.53 8.96 9.45
C THR A 12 3.96 8.30 8.20
N ASP A 13 4.32 7.05 7.95
CA ASP A 13 3.81 6.25 6.82
C ASP A 13 2.28 6.04 6.93
N GLU A 14 1.83 5.62 8.12
CA GLU A 14 0.42 5.41 8.41
C GLU A 14 -0.38 6.71 8.29
N GLN A 15 0.11 7.81 8.87
CA GLN A 15 -0.57 9.10 8.79
C GLN A 15 -0.59 9.67 7.38
N ALA A 16 0.49 9.49 6.60
CA ALA A 16 0.55 9.94 5.22
C ALA A 16 -0.45 9.18 4.33
N SER A 17 -0.52 7.86 4.45
CA SER A 17 -1.49 7.04 3.71
C SER A 17 -2.93 7.37 4.09
N PHE A 18 -3.21 7.61 5.38
CA PHE A 18 -4.51 8.07 5.85
C PHE A 18 -4.93 9.41 5.22
N TRP A 19 -4.03 10.40 5.23
CA TRP A 19 -4.32 11.71 4.64
C TRP A 19 -4.47 11.65 3.13
N ALA A 20 -3.68 10.85 2.44
CA ALA A 20 -3.80 10.63 1.00
C ALA A 20 -5.18 10.08 0.63
N ALA A 21 -5.66 9.05 1.34
CA ALA A 21 -6.99 8.48 1.13
C ALA A 21 -8.11 9.51 1.42
N ARG A 22 -7.93 10.34 2.46
CA ARG A 22 -8.94 11.35 2.84
C ARG A 22 -9.02 12.50 1.83
N LEU A 23 -7.89 12.88 1.23
CA LEU A 23 -7.81 13.89 0.16
C LEU A 23 -8.43 13.39 -1.15
N ASP A 24 -8.23 12.12 -1.47
CA ASP A 24 -8.78 11.49 -2.67
C ASP A 24 -10.32 11.32 -2.58
N GLY A 25 -10.81 10.91 -1.41
CA GLY A 25 -12.21 10.49 -1.28
C GLY A 25 -13.26 11.60 -1.25
N SER A 26 -12.94 12.84 -0.86
CA SER A 26 -13.93 13.95 -0.78
C SER A 26 -13.33 15.30 -0.38
N VAL A 27 -14.15 16.36 -0.40
CA VAL A 27 -13.79 17.67 0.15
C VAL A 27 -13.58 17.57 1.67
N LEU A 28 -12.37 17.90 2.13
CA LEU A 28 -12.05 17.96 3.56
C LEU A 28 -12.93 18.97 4.31
N SER A 29 -13.39 18.59 5.51
CA SER A 29 -14.03 19.49 6.47
C SER A 29 -13.04 20.55 6.98
N ALA A 30 -13.54 21.62 7.58
CA ALA A 30 -12.68 22.64 8.18
C ALA A 30 -11.76 22.06 9.28
N ALA A 31 -12.29 21.15 10.10
CA ALA A 31 -11.53 20.49 11.16
C ALA A 31 -10.41 19.60 10.58
N ASP A 32 -10.71 18.85 9.52
CA ASP A 32 -9.72 18.01 8.83
C ASP A 32 -8.61 18.84 8.20
N ARG A 33 -8.93 19.98 7.60
CA ARG A 33 -7.92 20.89 7.04
C ARG A 33 -6.99 21.40 8.12
N THR A 34 -7.52 21.86 9.25
CA THR A 34 -6.70 22.31 10.38
C THR A 34 -5.82 21.19 10.93
N ALA A 35 -6.34 19.96 11.03
CA ALA A 35 -5.57 18.81 11.48
C ALA A 35 -4.46 18.43 10.47
N LEU A 36 -4.76 18.46 9.17
CA LEU A 36 -3.77 18.24 8.11
C LEU A 36 -2.68 19.32 8.14
N ASP A 37 -3.05 20.59 8.24
CA ASP A 37 -2.10 21.70 8.30
C ASP A 37 -1.17 21.59 9.52
N ALA A 38 -1.74 21.25 10.70
CA ALA A 38 -0.96 21.03 11.91
C ALA A 38 0.01 19.85 11.75
N TRP A 39 -0.45 18.74 11.16
CA TRP A 39 0.40 17.59 10.88
C TRP A 39 1.54 17.95 9.91
N LEU A 40 1.25 18.65 8.81
CA LEU A 40 2.27 19.09 7.85
C LEU A 40 3.26 20.12 8.42
N ALA A 41 2.85 20.91 9.41
CA ALA A 41 3.71 21.86 10.09
C ALA A 41 4.65 21.21 11.11
N ALA A 42 4.29 20.03 11.65
CA ALA A 42 5.05 19.36 12.70
C ALA A 42 6.42 18.83 12.23
N ASP A 43 6.50 18.32 11.00
CA ASP A 43 7.75 17.80 10.43
C ASP A 43 7.81 18.06 8.90
N PRO A 44 8.90 18.66 8.37
CA PRO A 44 9.12 18.76 6.93
C PRO A 44 9.00 17.43 6.16
N ALA A 45 9.34 16.29 6.77
CA ALA A 45 9.26 14.96 6.17
C ALA A 45 7.81 14.54 5.86
N HIS A 46 6.82 15.02 6.61
CA HIS A 46 5.40 14.71 6.39
C HIS A 46 4.91 15.15 5.00
N ARG A 47 5.41 16.30 4.50
CA ARG A 47 5.07 16.77 3.14
C ARG A 47 5.58 15.81 2.07
N ALA A 48 6.81 15.34 2.22
CA ALA A 48 7.40 14.40 1.25
C ALA A 48 6.67 13.06 1.28
N ALA A 49 6.36 12.54 2.48
CA ALA A 49 5.60 11.29 2.64
C ALA A 49 4.20 11.39 2.02
N LEU A 50 3.44 12.45 2.34
CA LEU A 50 2.11 12.65 1.77
C LEU A 50 2.15 12.76 0.24
N SER A 51 3.08 13.54 -0.29
CA SER A 51 3.24 13.69 -1.75
C SER A 51 3.55 12.35 -2.43
N ALA A 52 4.33 11.47 -1.79
CA ALA A 52 4.64 10.16 -2.35
C ALA A 52 3.38 9.29 -2.47
N TYR A 53 2.52 9.29 -1.44
CA TYR A 53 1.26 8.54 -1.48
C TYR A 53 0.26 9.13 -2.48
N CYS A 54 0.12 10.46 -2.55
CA CYS A 54 -0.74 11.09 -3.57
C CYS A 54 -0.26 10.77 -4.99
N GLN A 55 1.06 10.79 -5.24
CA GLN A 55 1.62 10.43 -6.53
C GLN A 55 1.36 8.95 -6.85
N PHE A 56 1.55 8.07 -5.87
CA PHE A 56 1.27 6.64 -6.05
C PHE A 56 -0.19 6.38 -6.44
N SER A 57 -1.15 7.01 -5.77
CA SER A 57 -2.57 6.89 -6.14
C SER A 57 -2.83 7.40 -7.56
N ALA A 58 -2.28 8.56 -7.93
CA ALA A 58 -2.42 9.11 -9.27
C ALA A 58 -1.80 8.21 -10.35
N ASP A 59 -0.63 7.63 -10.09
CA ASP A 59 0.03 6.68 -10.99
C ASP A 59 -0.85 5.41 -11.20
N LEU A 60 -1.49 4.92 -10.13
CA LEU A 60 -2.41 3.79 -10.22
C LEU A 60 -3.67 4.12 -11.03
N GLU A 61 -4.26 5.29 -10.82
CA GLU A 61 -5.43 5.76 -11.58
C GLU A 61 -5.15 5.85 -13.08
N GLN A 62 -3.95 6.30 -13.46
CA GLN A 62 -3.51 6.34 -14.86
C GLN A 62 -3.39 4.96 -15.50
N GLN A 63 -3.19 3.91 -14.70
CA GLN A 63 -3.08 2.53 -15.18
C GLN A 63 -4.45 1.84 -15.27
N LEU A 64 -5.50 2.35 -14.61
CA LEU A 64 -6.83 1.72 -14.62
C LEU A 64 -7.40 1.49 -16.03
N PRO A 65 -7.30 2.44 -16.99
CA PRO A 65 -7.82 2.21 -18.35
C PRO A 65 -7.11 1.07 -19.09
N LEU A 66 -5.83 0.82 -18.79
CA LEU A 66 -5.09 -0.31 -19.37
C LEU A 66 -5.66 -1.64 -18.90
N LEU A 67 -6.15 -1.69 -17.65
CA LEU A 67 -6.77 -2.87 -17.07
C LEU A 67 -8.20 -3.07 -17.59
N GLU A 68 -8.92 -2.00 -17.91
CA GLU A 68 -10.25 -2.09 -18.55
C GLU A 68 -10.18 -2.74 -19.93
N GLY A 69 -9.16 -2.39 -20.73
CA GLY A 69 -8.91 -3.03 -22.03
C GLY A 69 -8.61 -4.53 -21.97
N ILE A 70 -8.16 -5.04 -20.82
CA ILE A 70 -7.98 -6.50 -20.58
C ILE A 70 -9.33 -7.18 -20.31
N LYS A 71 -10.30 -6.46 -19.73
CA LYS A 71 -11.63 -7.00 -19.43
C LYS A 71 -12.50 -7.18 -20.68
N ASP A 72 -12.34 -6.28 -21.65
CA ASP A 72 -13.15 -6.25 -22.89
C ASP A 72 -12.47 -6.96 -24.08
N GLY A 73 -11.29 -7.53 -23.89
CA GLY A 73 -10.71 -8.44 -24.87
C GLY A 73 -11.68 -9.62 -25.07
N PRO A 74 -12.00 -10.02 -26.32
CA PRO A 74 -12.66 -11.30 -26.52
C PRO A 74 -11.79 -12.31 -25.79
N ALA A 75 -12.40 -13.24 -25.04
CA ALA A 75 -11.72 -14.39 -24.48
C ALA A 75 -11.00 -15.11 -25.64
N GLY A 76 -9.80 -14.63 -25.97
CA GLY A 76 -8.99 -15.07 -27.06
C GLY A 76 -8.37 -16.35 -26.56
N ASN A 77 -9.11 -17.43 -26.77
CA ASN A 77 -8.64 -18.80 -26.85
C ASN A 77 -7.27 -19.04 -26.20
N PRO A 78 -7.21 -19.63 -24.99
CA PRO A 78 -5.99 -20.29 -24.54
C PRO A 78 -5.80 -21.57 -25.37
N THR A 79 -5.49 -21.43 -26.66
CA THR A 79 -4.98 -22.51 -27.50
C THR A 79 -3.62 -22.11 -28.06
N ALA A 80 -2.75 -21.67 -27.15
CA ALA A 80 -1.32 -21.83 -27.29
C ALA A 80 -0.82 -22.41 -25.97
N LEU A 81 -1.00 -23.73 -25.80
CA LEU A 81 -0.25 -24.51 -24.84
C LEU A 81 1.24 -24.37 -25.21
N THR A 82 1.96 -23.47 -24.54
CA THR A 82 3.41 -23.61 -24.38
C THR A 82 3.69 -23.91 -22.91
N THR A 83 3.76 -25.22 -22.64
CA THR A 83 4.50 -25.87 -21.56
C THR A 83 4.85 -24.99 -20.35
N ALA A 84 4.01 -25.06 -19.32
CA ALA A 84 4.33 -24.64 -17.98
C ALA A 84 5.64 -25.29 -17.52
N GLN A 85 6.70 -24.49 -17.36
CA GLN A 85 7.91 -24.89 -16.65
C GLN A 85 7.65 -24.75 -15.15
N PRO A 86 7.67 -25.83 -14.35
CA PRO A 86 7.52 -25.72 -12.91
C PRO A 86 8.77 -25.05 -12.33
N ARG A 87 8.62 -23.85 -11.76
CA ARG A 87 9.69 -23.11 -11.07
C ARG A 87 10.11 -23.86 -9.79
N PRO A 88 11.31 -24.46 -9.73
CA PRO A 88 11.72 -25.34 -8.62
C PRO A 88 12.18 -24.58 -7.36
N TRP A 89 12.21 -23.24 -7.40
CA TRP A 89 12.68 -22.38 -6.30
C TRP A 89 11.67 -22.18 -5.16
N LEU A 90 10.42 -22.64 -5.32
CA LEU A 90 9.37 -22.54 -4.30
C LEU A 90 9.36 -23.77 -3.38
N ARG A 91 10.55 -24.23 -3.00
CA ARG A 91 10.77 -25.25 -1.95
C ARG A 91 11.68 -24.65 -0.89
N TRP A 92 11.18 -23.65 -0.16
CA TRP A 92 11.74 -23.30 1.14
C TRP A 92 10.87 -23.96 2.21
N PRO A 93 11.46 -24.81 3.07
CA PRO A 93 10.71 -25.57 4.05
C PRO A 93 10.29 -24.65 5.21
N LEU A 94 8.98 -24.57 5.42
CA LEU A 94 8.37 -24.20 6.70
C LEU A 94 8.86 -25.16 7.77
N MET A 95 9.86 -24.75 8.55
CA MET A 95 10.25 -25.41 9.79
C MET A 95 10.64 -24.38 10.84
N ALA A 96 10.05 -24.57 12.02
CA ALA A 96 10.45 -24.12 13.35
C ALA A 96 10.22 -22.65 13.73
N GLY A 97 9.10 -22.43 14.41
CA GLY A 97 8.85 -21.29 15.29
C GLY A 97 7.74 -21.62 16.27
N ALA A 98 7.97 -22.61 17.13
CA ALA A 98 7.04 -23.03 18.17
C ALA A 98 7.01 -22.06 19.36
N ALA A 99 5.81 -21.91 19.93
CA ALA A 99 5.49 -21.67 21.34
C ALA A 99 5.83 -20.31 21.99
N LEU A 100 4.82 -19.65 22.59
CA LEU A 100 4.64 -19.64 24.05
C LEU A 100 3.27 -19.05 24.46
N SER A 101 2.57 -19.76 25.34
CA SER A 101 1.32 -19.38 26.01
C SER A 101 1.55 -18.39 27.16
N ALA A 102 0.57 -17.51 27.45
CA ALA A 102 0.06 -17.19 28.79
C ALA A 102 -0.92 -15.99 28.75
N ALA A 103 -2.22 -16.21 28.98
CA ALA A 103 -3.16 -15.16 29.36
C ALA A 103 -3.66 -15.49 30.78
N ALA A 104 -3.10 -14.80 31.78
CA ALA A 104 -3.65 -14.75 33.12
C ALA A 104 -4.86 -13.80 33.10
N ALA A 105 -6.06 -14.34 33.32
CA ALA A 105 -7.23 -13.52 33.61
C ALA A 105 -7.08 -12.98 35.04
N VAL A 106 -7.02 -11.65 35.16
CA VAL A 106 -7.04 -10.94 36.44
C VAL A 106 -8.48 -10.89 36.96
N ALA A 107 -8.56 -11.07 38.28
CA ALA A 107 -9.70 -11.09 39.18
C ALA A 107 -10.87 -10.12 38.89
N LEU A 108 -12.05 -10.59 39.30
CA LEU A 108 -13.21 -9.80 39.69
C LEU A 108 -13.50 -10.09 41.17
#